data_AF-A0A836QM18-F1
#
_entry.id   AF-A0A836QM18-F1
#
_cell.length_a   1.000
_cell.length_b   1.000
_cell.length_c   1.000
_cell.angle_alpha   90.00
_cell.angle_beta   90.00
_cell.angle_gamma   90.00
#
_symmetry.space_group_name_H-M   'P 1'
#
loop_
_entity.id
_entity.type
_entity.pdbx_description
1 polymer ?
#
loop_
_entity_poly.entity_id
_entity_poly.type
_entity_poly.pdbx_seq_one_letter_code
_entity_poly.pdbx_strand_id
1 'polypeptide(L)'
;HVCQESGDVGAFYMGRDWTERGTVIRHNLFHHTQGYGMGSMAVYLDDCASGATIYGNIFYKCTTAAFVGGGRNNRIENNLFVDCEPAVAVDGRGLDTRPVWSEMVQVTMKKRLDAVHPAEPPYSVRYPDLRELEPYYYRGEGVPPEGNLIQRNICWGGEWLTVRWLADPLIVATQFNLVDEDPLFASPRWARAGEEADASGRELTAADFRLQADSPAYELGFRPLPLDDIGLYLDDARACLPPPRPLH
;
A
#
# COMPACT_ATOMS: atom_id res chain seq x y z
N HIS A 1 8.61 13.40 7.37
CA HIS A 1 9.32 13.43 6.08
C HIS A 1 10.37 12.33 6.07
N VAL A 2 10.32 11.49 5.05
CA VAL A 2 11.30 10.43 4.74
C VAL A 2 11.58 10.57 3.23
N CYS A 3 12.71 10.02 2.75
CA CYS A 3 13.02 9.90 1.32
C CYS A 3 13.35 11.22 0.57
N GLN A 4 13.76 12.29 1.26
CA GLN A 4 13.94 13.63 0.64
C GLN A 4 15.02 13.74 -0.45
N GLU A 5 16.04 12.89 -0.43
CA GLU A 5 17.20 12.97 -1.34
C GLU A 5 17.36 11.70 -2.21
N SER A 6 16.40 10.78 -2.15
CA SER A 6 16.47 9.47 -2.80
C SER A 6 15.17 9.19 -3.56
N GLY A 7 15.24 8.32 -4.57
CA GLY A 7 14.12 7.83 -5.36
C GLY A 7 14.10 6.30 -5.36
N ASP A 8 12.97 5.71 -5.74
CA ASP A 8 12.78 4.24 -5.71
C ASP A 8 12.89 3.68 -4.27
N VAL A 9 12.14 4.32 -3.37
CA VAL A 9 12.18 4.09 -1.93
C VAL A 9 10.79 4.09 -1.32
N GLY A 10 10.65 3.50 -0.15
CA GLY A 10 9.42 3.59 0.63
C GLY A 10 9.60 3.65 2.13
N ALA A 11 8.61 4.20 2.82
CA ALA A 11 8.59 4.22 4.28
C ALA A 11 8.48 2.80 4.84
N PHE A 12 7.74 1.94 4.13
CA PHE A 12 7.83 0.49 4.24
C PHE A 12 8.25 -0.09 2.88
N TYR A 13 9.19 -1.03 2.88
CA TYR A 13 9.68 -1.71 1.69
C TYR A 13 9.77 -3.22 1.93
N MET A 14 9.32 -4.00 0.96
CA MET A 14 9.62 -5.44 0.85
C MET A 14 9.67 -5.81 -0.63
N GLY A 15 10.41 -6.87 -1.00
CA GLY A 15 10.54 -7.20 -2.42
C GLY A 15 11.33 -8.45 -2.76
N ARG A 16 11.17 -8.85 -4.03
CA ARG A 16 11.92 -9.94 -4.68
C ARG A 16 11.65 -11.32 -4.11
N ASP A 17 10.50 -11.55 -3.48
CA ASP A 17 10.13 -12.85 -2.93
C ASP A 17 8.62 -13.12 -3.01
N TRP A 18 8.23 -14.24 -3.63
CA TRP A 18 6.84 -14.69 -3.67
C TRP A 18 6.32 -15.18 -2.30
N THR A 19 7.25 -15.50 -1.39
CA THR A 19 7.01 -16.30 -0.18
C THR A 19 6.96 -15.46 1.09
N GLU A 20 7.29 -14.15 1.03
CA GLU A 20 7.17 -13.18 2.14
C GLU A 20 5.70 -12.80 2.45
N ARG A 21 4.83 -13.81 2.51
CA ARG A 21 3.38 -13.70 2.60
C ARG A 21 2.92 -13.60 4.04
N GLY A 22 1.72 -13.03 4.22
CA GLY A 22 1.12 -12.86 5.54
C GLY A 22 1.61 -11.62 6.28
N THR A 23 2.43 -10.78 5.64
CA THR A 23 2.79 -9.45 6.13
C THR A 23 1.55 -8.56 6.21
N VAL A 24 1.32 -7.95 7.37
CA VAL A 24 0.18 -7.05 7.60
C VAL A 24 0.70 -5.67 8.00
N ILE A 25 0.46 -4.69 7.14
CA ILE A 25 0.74 -3.28 7.36
C ILE A 25 -0.58 -2.61 7.72
N ARG A 26 -0.79 -2.33 9.00
CA ARG A 26 -2.08 -1.81 9.47
C ARG A 26 -1.97 -0.69 10.49
N HIS A 27 -2.96 0.20 10.47
CA HIS A 27 -3.15 1.24 11.49
C HIS A 27 -1.93 2.16 11.62
N ASN A 28 -1.38 2.60 10.48
CA ASN A 28 -0.31 3.58 10.41
C ASN A 28 -0.81 4.91 9.83
N LEU A 29 -0.13 6.00 10.18
CA LEU A 29 -0.25 7.29 9.51
C LEU A 29 1.02 7.53 8.70
N PHE A 30 0.92 7.38 7.38
CA PHE A 30 1.96 7.78 6.43
C PHE A 30 1.62 9.17 5.92
N HIS A 31 2.51 10.14 6.11
CA HIS A 31 2.23 11.49 5.64
C HIS A 31 3.47 12.22 5.13
N HIS A 32 3.26 13.05 4.10
CA HIS A 32 4.29 13.88 3.48
C HIS A 32 5.53 13.08 3.08
N THR A 33 5.30 11.96 2.40
CA THR A 33 6.38 11.20 1.76
C THR A 33 6.72 11.89 0.45
N GLN A 34 8.00 12.15 0.26
CA GLN A 34 8.55 12.82 -0.92
C GLN A 34 9.70 11.97 -1.46
N GLY A 35 10.04 12.12 -2.73
CA GLY A 35 11.20 11.45 -3.31
C GLY A 35 11.72 12.17 -4.54
N TYR A 36 13.00 12.00 -4.83
CA TYR A 36 13.61 12.49 -6.06
C TYR A 36 13.38 11.48 -7.21
N GLY A 37 13.32 11.93 -8.46
CA GLY A 37 13.20 11.03 -9.62
C GLY A 37 11.90 10.23 -9.64
N MET A 38 11.98 8.89 -9.48
CA MET A 38 10.79 8.00 -9.45
C MET A 38 9.86 8.25 -8.26
N GLY A 39 10.24 9.13 -7.33
CA GLY A 39 9.43 9.50 -6.18
C GLY A 39 9.58 8.52 -5.02
N SER A 40 8.65 8.61 -4.07
CA SER A 40 8.57 7.73 -2.91
C SER A 40 7.22 7.02 -2.86
N MET A 41 7.24 5.79 -2.36
CA MET A 41 6.06 4.96 -2.14
C MET A 41 5.89 4.78 -0.64
N ALA A 42 4.80 5.26 -0.03
CA ALA A 42 4.65 5.10 1.42
C ALA A 42 4.72 3.62 1.84
N VAL A 43 3.99 2.75 1.14
CA VAL A 43 4.14 1.30 1.19
C VAL A 43 4.56 0.79 -0.19
N TYR A 44 5.77 0.23 -0.27
CA TYR A 44 6.33 -0.30 -1.50
C TYR A 44 6.44 -1.84 -1.42
N LEU A 45 5.54 -2.53 -2.12
CA LEU A 45 5.59 -3.97 -2.36
C LEU A 45 6.30 -4.18 -3.70
N ASP A 46 7.62 -4.15 -3.64
CA ASP A 46 8.51 -4.10 -4.79
C ASP A 46 8.80 -5.49 -5.36
N ASP A 47 9.33 -5.55 -6.59
CA ASP A 47 9.92 -6.77 -7.17
C ASP A 47 9.09 -8.05 -6.93
N CYS A 48 7.81 -7.95 -7.26
CA CYS A 48 6.85 -9.03 -7.20
C CYS A 48 6.54 -9.58 -5.78
N ALA A 49 6.81 -8.79 -4.73
CA ALA A 49 6.34 -9.08 -3.37
C ALA A 49 4.82 -9.35 -3.35
N SER A 50 4.43 -10.44 -2.71
CA SER A 50 3.09 -11.02 -2.85
C SER A 50 2.48 -11.40 -1.50
N GLY A 51 1.15 -11.45 -1.43
CA GLY A 51 0.43 -11.92 -0.24
C GLY A 51 0.47 -10.99 0.97
N ALA A 52 0.75 -9.71 0.79
CA ALA A 52 0.71 -8.71 1.85
C ALA A 52 -0.71 -8.14 2.02
N THR A 53 -1.01 -7.64 3.22
CA THR A 53 -2.25 -6.92 3.54
C THR A 53 -1.92 -5.51 4.01
N ILE A 54 -2.39 -4.51 3.27
CA ILE A 54 -2.34 -3.09 3.62
C ILE A 54 -3.75 -2.73 4.11
N TYR A 55 -3.95 -2.63 5.42
CA TYR A 55 -5.28 -2.50 6.03
C TYR A 55 -5.41 -1.31 6.98
N GLY A 56 -6.43 -0.48 6.80
CA GLY A 56 -6.78 0.51 7.82
C GLY A 56 -5.70 1.57 8.10
N ASN A 57 -4.85 1.87 7.11
CA ASN A 57 -3.86 2.93 7.21
C ASN A 57 -4.42 4.25 6.69
N ILE A 58 -3.81 5.35 7.13
CA ILE A 58 -4.04 6.70 6.61
C ILE A 58 -2.80 7.11 5.82
N PHE A 59 -3.02 7.51 4.58
CA PHE A 59 -2.01 8.07 3.68
C PHE A 59 -2.41 9.50 3.36
N TYR A 60 -1.52 10.46 3.63
CA TYR A 60 -1.79 11.89 3.42
C TYR A 60 -0.63 12.60 2.74
N LYS A 61 -0.86 13.27 1.61
CA LYS A 61 0.20 13.98 0.85
C LYS A 61 1.38 13.07 0.52
N CYS A 62 1.12 11.87 0.04
CA CYS A 62 2.15 10.92 -0.39
C CYS A 62 2.34 11.01 -1.91
N THR A 63 3.59 11.06 -2.39
CA THR A 63 3.87 10.96 -3.84
C THR A 63 3.17 9.73 -4.41
N THR A 64 3.57 8.51 -4.05
CA THR A 64 2.72 7.32 -4.24
C THR A 64 2.41 6.75 -2.87
N ALA A 65 1.15 6.40 -2.59
CA ALA A 65 0.79 5.83 -1.29
C ALA A 65 1.08 4.33 -1.23
N ALA A 66 0.29 3.48 -1.90
CA ALA A 66 0.54 2.04 -1.96
C ALA A 66 0.98 1.62 -3.37
N PHE A 67 2.14 0.96 -3.50
CA PHE A 67 2.62 0.45 -4.79
C PHE A 67 2.80 -1.07 -4.77
N VAL A 68 2.13 -1.75 -5.70
CA VAL A 68 2.34 -3.18 -6.01
C VAL A 68 3.15 -3.30 -7.30
N GLY A 69 4.45 -3.55 -7.17
CA GLY A 69 5.36 -3.76 -8.30
C GLY A 69 5.38 -5.21 -8.76
N GLY A 70 4.45 -5.65 -9.61
CA GLY A 70 4.41 -7.01 -10.18
C GLY A 70 3.92 -8.10 -9.24
N GLY A 71 3.62 -7.75 -7.98
CA GLY A 71 3.18 -8.67 -6.95
C GLY A 71 1.78 -9.19 -7.16
N ARG A 72 1.44 -10.34 -6.56
CA ARG A 72 0.13 -10.98 -6.66
C ARG A 72 -0.51 -11.24 -5.30
N ASN A 73 -1.83 -11.43 -5.30
CA ASN A 73 -2.62 -11.81 -4.12
C ASN A 73 -2.47 -10.86 -2.93
N ASN A 74 -2.16 -9.58 -3.18
CA ASN A 74 -2.13 -8.56 -2.14
C ASN A 74 -3.55 -8.04 -1.86
N ARG A 75 -3.76 -7.56 -0.62
CA ARG A 75 -5.02 -6.97 -0.16
C ARG A 75 -4.77 -5.53 0.23
N ILE A 76 -5.44 -4.59 -0.42
CA ILE A 76 -5.40 -3.16 -0.07
C ILE A 76 -6.81 -2.77 0.34
N GLU A 77 -7.05 -2.74 1.65
CA GLU A 77 -8.40 -2.69 2.18
C GLU A 77 -8.60 -1.67 3.29
N ASN A 78 -9.75 -0.99 3.29
CA ASN A 78 -10.14 -0.13 4.40
C ASN A 78 -9.15 1.01 4.70
N ASN A 79 -8.34 1.43 3.73
CA ASN A 79 -7.39 2.52 3.89
C ASN A 79 -8.03 3.85 3.47
N LEU A 80 -7.50 4.93 4.05
CA LEU A 80 -7.84 6.29 3.70
C LEU A 80 -6.66 6.93 2.97
N PHE A 81 -6.87 7.35 1.73
CA PHE A 81 -5.91 8.06 0.90
C PHE A 81 -6.40 9.50 0.68
N VAL A 82 -5.60 10.47 1.12
CA VAL A 82 -5.91 11.90 0.97
C VAL A 82 -4.76 12.59 0.29
N ASP A 83 -5.03 13.30 -0.81
CA ASP A 83 -4.03 14.05 -1.58
C ASP A 83 -2.79 13.21 -1.98
N CYS A 84 -3.01 12.01 -2.53
CA CYS A 84 -1.94 11.11 -2.97
C CYS A 84 -1.86 10.99 -4.50
N GLU A 85 -0.68 10.79 -5.09
CA GLU A 85 -0.45 10.90 -6.54
C GLU A 85 0.39 9.76 -7.17
N PRO A 86 -0.11 8.51 -7.21
CA PRO A 86 -1.48 8.09 -6.88
C PRO A 86 -1.62 7.50 -5.47
N ALA A 87 -2.88 7.30 -5.07
CA ALA A 87 -3.28 6.51 -3.91
C ALA A 87 -2.85 5.05 -4.05
N VAL A 88 -3.13 4.42 -5.19
CA VAL A 88 -2.66 3.06 -5.48
C VAL A 88 -2.00 3.00 -6.86
N ALA A 89 -0.84 2.36 -6.93
CA ALA A 89 -0.19 1.99 -8.17
C ALA A 89 -0.06 0.46 -8.26
N VAL A 90 -0.27 -0.09 -9.45
CA VAL A 90 0.01 -1.49 -9.76
C VAL A 90 0.80 -1.57 -11.06
N ASP A 91 1.85 -2.37 -11.06
CA ASP A 91 2.61 -2.67 -12.27
C ASP A 91 2.72 -4.17 -12.54
N GLY A 92 3.05 -4.53 -13.77
CA GLY A 92 3.17 -5.90 -14.24
C GLY A 92 4.61 -6.30 -14.53
N ARG A 93 5.60 -5.79 -13.79
CA ARG A 93 7.02 -6.04 -14.08
C ARG A 93 7.41 -7.52 -14.12
N GLY A 94 6.67 -8.39 -13.42
CA GLY A 94 6.85 -9.85 -13.49
C GLY A 94 6.60 -10.45 -14.87
N LEU A 95 5.94 -9.72 -15.78
CA LEU A 95 5.70 -10.09 -17.18
C LEU A 95 6.83 -9.66 -18.12
N ASP A 96 7.79 -8.86 -17.66
CA ASP A 96 8.81 -8.28 -18.51
C ASP A 96 9.87 -9.30 -18.89
N THR A 97 10.10 -9.46 -20.19
CA THR A 97 11.02 -10.47 -20.73
C THR A 97 12.47 -10.02 -20.75
N ARG A 98 12.77 -8.75 -20.45
CA ARG A 98 14.16 -8.25 -20.41
C ARG A 98 14.94 -9.01 -19.32
N PRO A 99 16.23 -9.34 -19.54
CA PRO A 99 17.00 -10.22 -18.66
C PRO A 99 16.94 -9.86 -17.18
N VAL A 100 17.01 -8.56 -16.84
CA VAL A 100 16.95 -8.11 -15.43
C VAL A 100 15.67 -8.55 -14.71
N TRP A 101 14.52 -8.58 -15.40
CA TRP A 101 13.23 -8.95 -14.83
C TRP A 101 12.95 -10.45 -14.98
N SER A 102 13.27 -11.02 -16.15
CA SER A 102 13.06 -12.45 -16.37
C SER A 102 13.99 -13.31 -15.52
N GLU A 103 15.25 -12.93 -15.30
CA GLU A 103 16.16 -13.62 -14.38
C GLU A 103 15.75 -13.43 -12.92
N MET A 104 15.20 -12.27 -12.54
CA MET A 104 14.63 -12.07 -11.21
C MET A 104 13.55 -13.11 -10.94
N VAL A 105 12.57 -13.25 -11.84
CA VAL A 105 11.45 -14.19 -11.69
C VAL A 105 11.91 -15.66 -11.80
N GLN A 106 12.66 -16.00 -12.85
CA GLN A 106 12.97 -17.39 -13.21
C GLN A 106 14.14 -17.99 -12.41
N VAL A 107 15.04 -17.16 -11.87
CA VAL A 107 16.22 -17.63 -11.13
C VAL A 107 16.09 -17.28 -9.65
N THR A 108 16.03 -15.99 -9.33
CA THR A 108 16.12 -15.53 -7.94
C THR A 108 14.87 -15.91 -7.16
N MET A 109 13.70 -15.53 -7.66
CA MET A 109 12.44 -15.78 -6.96
C MET A 109 12.03 -17.25 -7.02
N LYS A 110 12.33 -17.97 -8.11
CA LYS A 110 12.09 -19.41 -8.20
C LYS A 110 12.88 -20.18 -7.14
N LYS A 111 14.17 -19.84 -6.94
CA LYS A 111 15.00 -20.45 -5.90
C LYS A 111 14.41 -20.24 -4.50
N ARG A 112 13.90 -19.03 -4.21
CA ARG A 112 13.25 -18.70 -2.93
C ARG A 112 11.95 -19.49 -2.75
N LEU A 113 11.14 -19.58 -3.80
CA LEU A 113 9.93 -20.41 -3.82
C LEU A 113 10.24 -21.89 -3.55
N ASP A 114 11.24 -22.45 -4.21
CA ASP A 114 11.59 -23.88 -4.04
C ASP A 114 12.10 -24.18 -2.64
N ALA A 115 12.81 -23.24 -2.00
CA ALA A 115 13.38 -23.41 -0.68
C ALA A 115 12.33 -23.60 0.43
N VAL A 116 11.08 -23.19 0.21
CA VAL A 116 9.99 -23.33 1.18
C VAL A 116 9.07 -24.51 0.92
N HIS A 117 9.31 -25.29 -0.15
CA HIS A 117 8.47 -26.44 -0.54
C HIS A 117 6.96 -26.10 -0.54
N PRO A 118 6.48 -25.24 -1.46
CA PRO A 118 5.15 -24.61 -1.37
C PRO A 118 3.97 -25.58 -1.43
N ALA A 119 4.18 -26.79 -1.93
CA ALA A 119 3.19 -27.87 -1.98
C ALA A 119 3.08 -28.66 -0.65
N GLU A 120 3.96 -28.42 0.32
CA GLU A 120 4.02 -29.13 1.60
C GLU A 120 3.61 -28.22 2.78
N PRO A 121 3.02 -28.78 3.86
CA PRO A 121 2.81 -28.03 5.09
C PRO A 121 4.14 -27.52 5.69
N PRO A 122 4.17 -26.31 6.31
CA PRO A 122 3.03 -25.48 6.64
C PRO A 122 2.52 -24.60 5.49
N TYR A 123 3.28 -24.44 4.41
CA TYR A 123 3.00 -23.47 3.35
C TYR A 123 1.78 -23.83 2.52
N SER A 124 1.58 -25.10 2.16
CA SER A 124 0.41 -25.51 1.37
C SER A 124 -0.92 -25.36 2.11
N VAL A 125 -0.88 -25.35 3.44
CA VAL A 125 -2.05 -25.13 4.30
C VAL A 125 -2.26 -23.64 4.57
N ARG A 126 -1.18 -22.90 4.89
CA ARG A 126 -1.27 -21.50 5.29
C ARG A 126 -1.39 -20.52 4.12
N TYR A 127 -0.75 -20.85 3.00
CA TYR A 127 -0.62 -20.05 1.78
C TYR A 127 -0.92 -20.89 0.52
N PRO A 128 -2.16 -21.43 0.41
CA PRO A 128 -2.52 -22.33 -0.68
C PRO A 128 -2.49 -21.67 -2.07
N ASP A 129 -2.44 -20.34 -2.14
CA ASP A 129 -2.33 -19.55 -3.37
C ASP A 129 -0.92 -19.55 -3.97
N LEU A 130 0.10 -20.04 -3.25
CA LEU A 130 1.44 -20.26 -3.84
C LEU A 130 1.42 -21.26 -5.01
N ARG A 131 0.45 -22.19 -5.06
CA ARG A 131 0.29 -23.13 -6.18
C ARG A 131 -0.06 -22.44 -7.50
N GLU A 132 -0.58 -21.21 -7.45
CA GLU A 132 -0.93 -20.44 -8.65
C GLU A 132 0.29 -20.04 -9.47
N LEU A 133 1.50 -20.12 -8.89
CA LEU A 133 2.78 -19.87 -9.57
C LEU A 133 3.20 -21.03 -10.48
N GLU A 134 2.78 -22.26 -10.16
CA GLU A 134 3.24 -23.48 -10.83
C GLU A 134 3.00 -23.46 -12.35
N PRO A 135 1.81 -23.08 -12.87
CA PRO A 135 1.58 -23.08 -14.31
C PRO A 135 2.50 -22.11 -15.07
N TYR A 136 2.86 -20.97 -14.47
CA TYR A 136 3.77 -20.00 -15.09
C TYR A 136 5.20 -20.52 -15.14
N TYR A 137 5.69 -21.11 -14.05
CA TYR A 137 7.02 -21.73 -14.01
C TYR A 137 7.13 -22.95 -14.93
N TYR A 138 6.07 -23.75 -15.02
CA TYR A 138 6.04 -24.90 -15.93
C TYR A 138 6.17 -24.47 -17.40
N ARG A 139 5.54 -23.35 -17.79
CA ARG A 139 5.61 -22.81 -19.15
C ARG A 139 6.82 -21.92 -19.42
N GLY A 140 7.59 -21.56 -18.37
CA GLY A 140 8.70 -20.60 -18.48
C GLY A 140 8.24 -19.18 -18.81
N GLU A 141 7.01 -18.83 -18.41
CA GLU A 141 6.38 -17.55 -18.74
C GLU A 141 6.67 -16.48 -17.67
N GLY A 142 6.51 -15.21 -18.08
CA GLY A 142 6.34 -14.12 -17.14
C GLY A 142 5.11 -14.32 -16.26
N VAL A 143 5.10 -13.62 -15.14
CA VAL A 143 4.25 -13.94 -14.01
C VAL A 143 3.42 -12.67 -13.68
N PRO A 144 2.10 -12.65 -13.96
CA PRO A 144 1.26 -11.43 -13.85
C PRO A 144 0.88 -11.05 -12.41
N PRO A 145 0.54 -9.77 -12.14
CA PRO A 145 0.09 -9.30 -10.82
C PRO A 145 -1.38 -9.65 -10.53
N GLU A 146 -1.74 -10.92 -10.66
CA GLU A 146 -3.10 -11.42 -10.50
C GLU A 146 -3.56 -11.51 -9.04
N GLY A 147 -4.87 -11.61 -8.84
CA GLY A 147 -5.46 -11.91 -7.53
C GLY A 147 -5.33 -10.79 -6.51
N ASN A 148 -4.72 -9.65 -6.86
CA ASN A 148 -4.75 -8.43 -6.05
C ASN A 148 -6.19 -7.93 -5.92
N LEU A 149 -6.55 -7.47 -4.71
CA LEU A 149 -7.88 -6.92 -4.42
C LEU A 149 -7.75 -5.60 -3.67
N ILE A 150 -8.29 -4.53 -4.27
CA ILE A 150 -8.30 -3.17 -3.74
C ILE A 150 -9.75 -2.82 -3.40
N GLN A 151 -10.13 -2.87 -2.12
CA GLN A 151 -11.54 -2.74 -1.77
C GLN A 151 -11.81 -1.94 -0.50
N ARG A 152 -12.99 -1.30 -0.45
CA ARG A 152 -13.45 -0.54 0.72
C ARG A 152 -12.46 0.53 1.15
N ASN A 153 -11.73 1.15 0.23
CA ASN A 153 -10.85 2.27 0.54
C ASN A 153 -11.57 3.59 0.25
N ILE A 154 -11.04 4.67 0.79
CA ILE A 154 -11.44 6.04 0.47
C ILE A 154 -10.28 6.72 -0.23
N CYS A 155 -10.53 7.36 -1.36
CA CYS A 155 -9.57 8.24 -2.04
C CYS A 155 -10.21 9.59 -2.31
N TRP A 156 -9.60 10.64 -1.76
CA TRP A 156 -10.12 12.00 -1.87
C TRP A 156 -8.98 13.00 -2.08
N GLY A 157 -9.15 13.93 -3.03
CA GLY A 157 -8.19 15.00 -3.31
C GLY A 157 -6.92 14.59 -4.08
N GLY A 158 -6.83 13.36 -4.58
CA GLY A 158 -5.66 12.86 -5.32
C GLY A 158 -6.03 11.88 -6.45
N GLU A 159 -5.01 11.32 -7.12
CA GLU A 159 -5.21 10.32 -8.18
C GLU A 159 -5.52 8.94 -7.57
N TRP A 160 -6.60 8.29 -7.99
CA TRP A 160 -7.03 7.02 -7.40
C TRP A 160 -6.11 5.83 -7.70
N LEU A 161 -6.09 5.37 -8.95
CA LEU A 161 -5.44 4.11 -9.32
C LEU A 161 -4.72 4.26 -10.65
N THR A 162 -3.41 4.01 -10.63
CA THR A 162 -2.60 3.88 -11.84
C THR A 162 -2.24 2.40 -12.05
N VAL A 163 -2.64 1.82 -13.18
CA VAL A 163 -2.15 0.51 -13.64
C VAL A 163 -1.23 0.71 -14.83
N ARG A 164 0.01 0.22 -14.73
CA ARG A 164 1.06 0.50 -15.73
C ARG A 164 1.98 -0.70 -15.97
N TRP A 165 2.94 -0.51 -16.89
CA TRP A 165 4.03 -1.44 -17.18
C TRP A 165 3.56 -2.90 -17.33
N LEU A 166 3.01 -3.22 -18.51
CA LEU A 166 2.57 -4.57 -18.89
C LEU A 166 1.42 -5.17 -18.06
N ALA A 167 1.01 -4.55 -16.94
CA ALA A 167 -0.21 -4.96 -16.25
C ALA A 167 -1.45 -4.54 -17.05
N ASP A 168 -2.42 -5.44 -17.13
CA ASP A 168 -3.75 -5.16 -17.66
C ASP A 168 -4.63 -4.59 -16.52
N PRO A 169 -5.29 -3.42 -16.70
CA PRO A 169 -6.24 -2.92 -15.72
C PRO A 169 -7.34 -3.92 -15.35
N LEU A 170 -7.71 -4.84 -16.26
CA LEU A 170 -8.76 -5.84 -16.04
C LEU A 170 -8.37 -6.94 -15.04
N ILE A 171 -7.07 -7.14 -14.76
CA ILE A 171 -6.63 -8.16 -13.78
C ILE A 171 -6.58 -7.62 -12.34
N VAL A 172 -6.75 -6.30 -12.16
CA VAL A 172 -6.75 -5.66 -10.84
C VAL A 172 -8.19 -5.50 -10.35
N ALA A 173 -8.60 -6.31 -9.38
CA ALA A 173 -9.95 -6.23 -8.84
C ALA A 173 -10.10 -5.00 -7.92
N THR A 174 -11.06 -4.12 -8.24
CA THR A 174 -11.45 -2.99 -7.39
C THR A 174 -12.92 -3.09 -7.01
N GLN A 175 -13.25 -2.91 -5.73
CA GLN A 175 -14.64 -3.06 -5.25
C GLN A 175 -14.95 -2.11 -4.08
N PHE A 176 -16.12 -1.49 -4.10
CA PHE A 176 -16.66 -0.71 -2.97
C PHE A 176 -15.72 0.41 -2.46
N ASN A 177 -14.92 1.03 -3.33
CA ASN A 177 -14.07 2.17 -2.93
C ASN A 177 -14.85 3.48 -3.12
N LEU A 178 -14.78 4.38 -2.14
CA LEU A 178 -15.27 5.74 -2.27
C LEU A 178 -14.16 6.57 -2.94
N VAL A 179 -14.41 7.09 -4.14
CA VAL A 179 -13.41 7.81 -4.94
C VAL A 179 -14.04 9.08 -5.48
N ASP A 180 -13.34 10.20 -5.34
CA ASP A 180 -13.75 11.52 -5.83
C ASP A 180 -15.12 12.01 -5.29
N GLU A 181 -15.52 11.48 -4.14
CA GLU A 181 -16.69 11.89 -3.37
C GLU A 181 -16.26 12.33 -1.97
N ASP A 182 -16.90 13.38 -1.43
CA ASP A 182 -16.58 13.91 -0.11
C ASP A 182 -16.79 12.84 0.98
N PRO A 183 -15.73 12.40 1.69
CA PRO A 183 -15.86 11.39 2.72
C PRO A 183 -16.51 11.91 4.00
N LEU A 184 -16.83 13.20 4.09
CA LEU A 184 -17.40 13.89 5.25
C LEU A 184 -16.48 13.76 6.47
N PHE A 185 -15.30 14.40 6.41
CA PHE A 185 -14.46 14.50 7.61
C PHE A 185 -15.15 15.30 8.71
N ALA A 186 -15.05 14.83 9.95
CA ALA A 186 -15.59 15.47 11.14
C ALA A 186 -14.66 16.57 11.68
N SER A 187 -13.38 16.55 11.31
CA SER A 187 -12.44 17.59 11.72
C SER A 187 -12.68 18.88 10.93
N PRO A 188 -12.81 20.03 11.60
CA PRO A 188 -12.98 21.32 10.92
C PRO A 188 -11.75 21.73 10.09
N ARG A 189 -10.61 21.03 10.26
CA ARG A 189 -9.42 21.20 9.41
C ARG A 189 -9.69 20.94 7.92
N TRP A 190 -10.73 20.16 7.61
CA TRP A 190 -11.13 19.84 6.24
C TRP A 190 -12.30 20.68 5.72
N ALA A 191 -12.85 21.57 6.55
CA ALA A 191 -14.09 22.30 6.25
C ALA A 191 -13.94 23.40 5.18
N ARG A 192 -12.75 23.56 4.58
CA ARG A 192 -12.51 24.47 3.46
C ARG A 192 -11.68 23.75 2.40
N ALA A 193 -12.31 23.41 1.28
CA ALA A 193 -11.61 23.00 0.08
C ALA A 193 -10.54 24.08 -0.26
N GLY A 194 -9.27 23.71 -0.19
CA GLY A 194 -8.14 24.58 -0.51
C GLY A 194 -7.36 25.16 0.67
N GLU A 195 -7.73 24.91 1.93
CA GLU A 195 -6.85 25.14 3.09
C GLU A 195 -6.21 23.81 3.51
N GLU A 196 -4.88 23.77 3.61
CA GLU A 196 -4.17 22.53 4.00
C GLU A 196 -4.52 22.15 5.44
N ALA A 197 -4.87 20.88 5.72
CA ALA A 197 -5.22 20.43 7.07
C ALA A 197 -4.09 20.66 8.10
N ASP A 198 -2.86 20.83 7.63
CA ASP A 198 -1.65 21.13 8.40
C ASP A 198 -1.21 22.61 8.37
N ALA A 199 -1.94 23.52 7.71
CA ALA A 199 -1.63 24.95 7.64
C ALA A 199 -1.62 25.67 9.01
N SER A 200 -2.18 25.04 10.05
CA SER A 200 -2.35 25.63 11.38
C SER A 200 -1.11 25.57 12.30
N GLY A 201 0.01 25.01 11.83
CA GLY A 201 1.23 24.82 12.65
C GLY A 201 1.08 23.78 13.76
N ARG A 202 -0.11 23.18 13.92
CA ARG A 202 -0.39 22.10 14.87
C ARG A 202 0.03 20.76 14.28
N GLU A 203 0.60 19.89 15.14
CA GLU A 203 0.94 18.51 14.79
C GLU A 203 -0.26 17.77 14.16
N LEU A 204 0.01 17.05 13.07
CA LEU A 204 -0.95 16.21 12.37
C LEU A 204 -1.10 14.89 13.12
N THR A 205 -2.34 14.48 13.37
CA THR A 205 -2.65 13.22 14.05
C THR A 205 -3.70 12.43 13.28
N ALA A 206 -3.79 11.12 13.54
CA ALA A 206 -4.82 10.28 12.93
C ALA A 206 -6.26 10.76 13.26
N ALA A 207 -6.47 11.35 14.44
CA ALA A 207 -7.76 11.91 14.84
C ALA A 207 -8.28 13.01 13.90
N ASP A 208 -7.39 13.68 13.17
CA ASP A 208 -7.76 14.70 12.20
C ASP A 208 -8.50 14.11 10.98
N PHE A 209 -8.39 12.81 10.74
CA PHE A 209 -9.01 12.09 9.62
C PHE A 209 -10.30 11.36 10.00
N ARG A 210 -10.89 11.68 11.16
CA ARG A 210 -12.15 11.11 11.60
C ARG A 210 -13.28 11.46 10.63
N LEU A 211 -14.07 10.47 10.23
CA LEU A 211 -15.28 10.67 9.42
C LEU A 211 -16.48 11.00 10.30
N GLN A 212 -17.44 11.73 9.75
CA GLN A 212 -18.76 11.93 10.33
C GLN A 212 -19.55 10.61 10.27
N ALA A 213 -20.50 10.44 11.19
CA ALA A 213 -21.26 9.19 11.35
C ALA A 213 -22.12 8.83 10.12
N ASP A 214 -22.45 9.82 9.30
CA ASP A 214 -23.22 9.73 8.06
C ASP A 214 -22.35 9.74 6.80
N SER A 215 -21.04 9.48 6.92
CA SER A 215 -20.14 9.33 5.77
C SER A 215 -20.64 8.26 4.79
N PRO A 216 -20.68 8.54 3.47
CA PRO A 216 -21.10 7.58 2.45
C PRO A 216 -20.18 6.35 2.39
N ALA A 217 -18.94 6.46 2.88
CA ALA A 217 -18.00 5.35 2.94
C ALA A 217 -18.53 4.16 3.75
N TYR A 218 -19.36 4.41 4.78
CA TYR A 218 -19.91 3.35 5.62
C TYR A 218 -20.93 2.47 4.88
N GLU A 219 -21.68 3.03 3.93
CA GLU A 219 -22.60 2.25 3.08
C GLU A 219 -21.84 1.30 2.13
N LEU A 220 -20.63 1.68 1.73
CA LEU A 220 -19.71 0.85 0.96
C LEU A 220 -18.97 -0.21 1.82
N GLY A 221 -19.23 -0.23 3.14
CA GLY A 221 -18.66 -1.19 4.07
C GLY A 221 -17.29 -0.79 4.63
N PHE A 222 -16.86 0.46 4.46
CA PHE A 222 -15.70 0.99 5.19
C PHE A 222 -15.94 0.85 6.70
N ARG A 223 -14.92 0.42 7.44
CA ARG A 223 -14.96 0.26 8.90
C ARG A 223 -14.22 1.42 9.55
N PRO A 224 -14.78 2.05 10.60
CA PRO A 224 -14.10 3.08 11.36
C PRO A 224 -12.68 2.66 11.76
N LEU A 225 -11.71 3.55 11.57
CA LEU A 225 -10.32 3.31 11.96
C LEU A 225 -10.14 3.53 13.47
N PRO A 226 -9.26 2.78 14.15
CA PRO A 226 -8.95 2.98 15.56
C PRO A 226 -7.99 4.17 15.72
N LEU A 227 -8.46 5.38 15.47
CA LEU A 227 -7.62 6.59 15.34
C LEU A 227 -6.74 6.87 16.58
N ASP A 228 -7.21 6.48 17.77
CA ASP A 228 -6.48 6.68 19.02
C ASP A 228 -5.29 5.71 19.16
N ASP A 229 -5.27 4.62 18.37
CA ASP A 229 -4.19 3.63 18.32
C ASP A 229 -3.23 3.85 17.13
N ILE A 230 -3.47 4.89 16.31
CA ILE A 230 -2.64 5.22 15.14
C ILE A 230 -1.72 6.39 15.46
N GLY A 231 -0.41 6.12 15.47
CA GLY A 231 0.62 7.13 15.67
C GLY A 231 1.79 6.62 16.51
N LEU A 232 2.55 7.55 17.09
CA LEU A 232 3.63 7.19 17.99
C LEU A 232 3.09 6.98 19.41
N TYR A 233 3.16 5.75 19.90
CA TYR A 233 2.90 5.42 21.30
C TYR A 233 4.17 4.88 21.97
N LEU A 234 4.22 4.96 23.30
CA LEU A 234 5.26 4.33 24.11
C LEU A 234 4.96 2.84 24.24
N ASP A 235 6.00 2.03 24.14
CA ASP A 235 5.98 0.59 24.43
C ASP A 235 7.36 0.14 24.92
N ASP A 236 7.54 -1.16 25.16
CA ASP A 236 8.81 -1.72 25.63
C ASP A 236 9.98 -1.47 24.65
N ALA A 237 9.68 -1.24 23.38
CA ALA A 237 10.66 -0.95 22.32
C ALA A 237 10.86 0.56 22.07
N ARG A 238 9.94 1.42 22.53
CA ARG A 238 9.98 2.89 22.40
C ARG A 238 9.79 3.55 23.76
N ALA A 239 10.91 3.75 24.45
CA ALA A 239 10.96 4.36 25.78
C ALA A 239 10.69 5.89 25.80
N CYS A 240 10.78 6.58 24.66
CA CYS A 240 10.45 8.00 24.56
C CYS A 240 9.87 8.36 23.18
N LEU A 241 9.03 9.40 23.15
CA LEU A 241 8.54 10.00 21.91
C LEU A 241 9.52 11.08 21.44
N PRO A 242 9.62 11.34 20.12
CA PRO A 242 10.38 12.46 19.59
C PRO A 242 9.91 13.78 20.22
N PRO A 243 10.82 14.74 20.46
CA PRO A 243 10.41 16.06 20.93
C PRO A 243 9.48 16.74 19.90
N PRO A 244 8.53 17.58 20.33
CA PRO A 244 7.69 18.34 19.41
C PRO A 244 8.57 19.14 18.46
N ARG A 245 8.22 19.19 17.17
CA ARG A 245 8.95 20.04 16.22
C ARG A 245 8.82 21.51 16.64
N PRO A 246 9.89 22.31 16.54
CA PRO A 246 9.78 23.74 16.76
C PRO A 246 8.77 24.32 15.77
N LEU A 247 7.87 25.19 16.26
CA LEU A 247 7.06 26.05 15.40
C LEU A 247 8.03 27.00 14.68
N HIS A 248 8.08 26.92 13.35
CA HIS A 248 8.78 27.87 12.49
C HIS A 248 7.83 28.94 11.99
#